data_AF-A0A9C9JP31-F1
#
_entry.id   AF-A0A9C9JP31-F1
#
_cell.length_a   1.000
_cell.length_b   1.000
_cell.length_c   1.000
_cell.angle_alpha   90.00
_cell.angle_beta   90.00
_cell.angle_gamma   90.00
#
_symmetry.space_group_name_H-M   'P 1'
#
loop_
_entity.id
_entity.type
_entity.pdbx_description
1 polymer ?
#
loop_
_entity_poly.entity_id
_entity_poly.type
_entity_poly.pdbx_seq_one_letter_code
_entity_poly.pdbx_strand_id
1 'polypeptide(L)' 'MKNLLYIIAVILIIAWAIGFFGYNAGGIIHVLLVIALIAVVIKLFQGRSIL' A
#
# COMPACT_ATOMS: atom_id res chain seq x y z
N MET A 1 -10.49 -17.40 -5.48
CA MET A 1 -9.26 -16.60 -5.69
C MET A 1 -9.34 -15.14 -5.21
N LYS A 2 -10.53 -14.56 -4.95
CA LYS A 2 -10.69 -13.18 -4.44
C LYS A 2 -10.04 -12.93 -3.06
N ASN A 3 -9.91 -13.97 -2.23
CA ASN A 3 -9.38 -13.84 -0.87
C ASN A 3 -7.88 -13.51 -0.81
N LEU A 4 -7.06 -13.98 -1.76
CA LEU A 4 -5.61 -13.74 -1.70
C LEU A 4 -5.27 -12.27 -1.95
N LEU A 5 -5.90 -11.63 -2.95
CA LEU A 5 -5.71 -10.21 -3.24
C LEU A 5 -6.22 -9.33 -2.10
N TYR A 6 -7.33 -9.70 -1.47
CA TYR A 6 -7.84 -9.00 -0.29
C TYR A 6 -6.86 -9.08 0.89
N ILE A 7 -6.33 -10.27 1.19
CA ILE A 7 -5.32 -10.46 2.23
C ILE A 7 -4.07 -9.63 1.94
N ILE A 8 -3.59 -9.63 0.69
CA ILE A 8 -2.45 -8.81 0.29
C ILE A 8 -2.74 -7.32 0.49
N ALA A 9 -3.93 -6.84 0.09
CA ALA A 9 -4.32 -5.44 0.27
C ALA A 9 -4.35 -5.03 1.75
N VAL A 10 -4.90 -5.89 2.62
CA VAL A 10 -4.95 -5.66 4.07
C VAL A 10 -3.53 -5.60 4.66
N ILE A 11 -2.66 -6.55 4.31
CA ILE A 11 -1.26 -6.56 4.77
C ILE A 11 -0.54 -5.27 4.34
N LEU A 12 -0.77 -4.82 3.11
CA LEU A 12 -0.15 -3.62 2.56
C LEU A 12 -0.57 -2.35 3.32
N ILE A 13 -1.84 -2.24 3.68
CA ILE A 13 -2.38 -1.13 4.48
C ILE A 13 -1.78 -1.12 5.88
N ILE A 14 -1.70 -2.30 6.53
CA ILE A 14 -1.14 -2.43 7.88
C ILE A 14 0.35 -2.10 7.89
N ALA A 15 1.13 -2.62 6.93
CA ALA A 15 2.54 -2.32 6.80
C ALA A 15 2.80 -0.81 6.55
N TRP A 16 1.95 -0.16 5.75
CA TRP A 16 2.02 1.30 5.53
C TRP A 16 1.71 2.08 6.80
N ALA A 17 0.66 1.73 7.54
CA ALA A 17 0.32 2.39 8.79
C ALA A 17 1.45 2.27 9.83
N ILE A 18 2.02 1.06 9.98
CA ILE A 18 3.18 0.84 10.86
C ILE A 18 4.39 1.67 10.40
N GLY A 19 4.65 1.74 9.08
CA GLY A 19 5.72 2.56 8.51
C GLY A 19 5.54 4.06 8.77
N PHE A 20 4.31 4.57 8.60
CA PHE A 20 3.97 5.98 8.75
C PHE A 20 4.01 6.44 10.21
N PHE A 21 3.46 5.65 11.14
CA PHE A 21 3.40 6.02 12.56
C PHE A 21 4.63 5.61 13.35
N GLY A 22 5.28 4.50 12.99
CA GLY A 22 6.43 3.95 13.71
C GLY A 22 7.75 4.63 13.38
N TYR A 23 7.86 5.25 12.20
CA TYR A 23 9.08 5.90 11.76
C TYR A 23 8.84 7.40 11.52
N ASN A 24 9.26 8.22 12.49
CA ASN A 24 9.65 9.62 12.25
C ASN A 24 10.95 9.69 11.44
N ALA A 25 11.06 8.83 10.43
CA ALA A 25 12.21 8.76 9.57
C ALA A 25 12.13 9.93 8.59
N GLY A 26 13.20 10.71 8.50
CA GLY A 26 13.28 11.95 7.73
C GLY A 26 12.85 11.81 6.26
N GLY A 27 12.72 12.96 5.59
CA GLY A 27 11.94 13.16 4.35
C GLY A 27 12.03 12.08 3.25
N ILE A 28 13.17 11.39 3.10
CA ILE A 28 13.35 10.32 2.11
C ILE A 28 12.42 9.11 2.37
N ILE A 29 12.26 8.66 3.62
CA ILE A 29 11.38 7.52 3.93
C ILE A 29 9.92 7.90 3.74
N HIS A 30 9.57 9.16 4.02
CA HIS A 30 8.25 9.70 3.74
C HIS A 30 7.92 9.68 2.24
N VAL A 31 8.85 10.13 1.38
CA VAL A 31 8.66 10.10 -0.08
C VAL A 31 8.47 8.68 -0.60
N LEU A 32 9.28 7.72 -0.12
CA LEU A 32 9.14 6.31 -0.50
C LEU A 32 7.79 5.71 -0.03
N LEU A 33 7.31 6.06 1.16
CA LEU A 33 5.98 5.65 1.65
C LEU A 33 4.83 6.25 0.85
N VAL A 34 4.94 7.50 0.41
CA VAL A 34 3.94 8.16 -0.45
C VAL A 34 3.86 7.46 -1.81
N ILE A 35 5.01 7.14 -2.42
CA ILE A 35 5.05 6.39 -3.68
C ILE A 35 4.43 5.00 -3.51
N ALA A 36 4.76 4.29 -2.43
CA ALA A 36 4.16 2.99 -2.11
C ALA A 36 2.63 3.08 -2.00
N LEU A 37 2.11 4.08 -1.29
CA LEU A 37 0.68 4.32 -1.15
C LEU A 37 -0.01 4.57 -2.51
N ILE A 38 0.57 5.41 -3.37
CA ILE A 38 0.06 5.68 -4.71
C ILE A 38 0.01 4.39 -5.55
N ALA A 39 1.07 3.58 -5.51
CA ALA A 39 1.11 2.30 -6.20
C ALA A 39 0.03 1.31 -5.70
N VAL A 40 -0.25 1.28 -4.39
CA VAL A 40 -1.35 0.51 -3.80
C VAL A 40 -2.70 0.96 -4.36
N VAL A 41 -2.94 2.27 -4.33
CA VAL A 41 -4.20 2.88 -4.78
C VAL A 41 -4.43 2.57 -6.27
N ILE A 42 -3.41 2.75 -7.11
CA ILE A 42 -3.46 2.39 -8.53
C ILE A 42 -3.78 0.90 -8.69
N LYS A 43 -3.09 0.01 -7.97
CA LYS A 43 -3.31 -1.44 -8.05
C LYS A 43 -4.72 -1.85 -7.59
N LEU A 44 -5.28 -1.17 -6.59
CA LEU A 44 -6.64 -1.41 -6.10
C LEU A 44 -7.68 -1.04 -7.16
N PHE A 45 -7.51 0.10 -7.82
CA PHE A 45 -8.39 0.53 -8.91
C PHE A 45 -8.20 -0.29 -10.19
N GLN A 46 -6.97 -0.71 -10.49
CA GLN A 46 -6.63 -1.48 -11.68
C GLN A 46 -6.97 -2.97 -11.54
N GLY A 47 -7.10 -3.48 -10.30
CA GLY A 47 -7.48 -4.87 -9.98
C GLY A 47 -8.89 -5.29 -10.42
N ARG A 48 -9.67 -4.39 -11.03
CA ARG A 48 -10.96 -4.70 -11.68
C ARG A 48 -10.95 -4.56 -13.20
N SER A 49 -9.78 -4.52 -13.84
CA SER A 49 -9.70 -4.77 -15.29
C SER A 49 -9.61 -6.28 -15.54
N ILE A 50 -10.68 -6.99 -15.20
CA ILE A 50 -10.97 -8.30 -15.79
C ILE A 50 -11.87 -8.02 -17.00
N LEU A 51 -11.26 -7.98 -18.19
CA LEU A 51 -11.95 -8.21 -19.46
C LEU A 51 -11.96 -9.71 -19.73
#